data_AF-A0A6G7CMG6-F1
#
_entry.id   AF-A0A6G7CMG6-F1
#
_cell.length_a   1.000
_cell.length_b   1.000
_cell.length_c   1.000
_cell.angle_alpha   90.00
_cell.angle_beta   90.00
_cell.angle_gamma   90.00
#
_symmetry.space_group_name_H-M   'P 1'
#
loop_
_entity.id
_entity.type
_entity.pdbx_description
1 polymer ?
#
loop_
_entity_poly.entity_id
_entity_poly.type
_entity_poly.pdbx_seq_one_letter_code
_entity_poly.pdbx_strand_id
1 'polypeptide(L)'
;MIKSLLRYPKLIIPSQHIFLISHMRANTTLLGHLLGSSDEISGYYEMHTGYYSWKSLLKQKIMFHSANSKEVPTKFYFDKILHSEHYLNETILNRENCSFIFMLRSPERTIKSICKLYRNLEPKHEFAQVEGATNYYTKRVSDIGNIICNIKDTNKITYIDAECLVNKTNESLEFLTNRIGLKSKLKSEYKKFELTGKKNYGDSSSKIDIGHVSKSDNSYDDIELESDLIKDVEDIYVRVRDELIRKSQFSLII
;
A
#
# COMPACT_ATOMS: atom_id res chain seq x y z
N MET A 1 -0.67 -9.27 23.88
CA MET A 1 -1.75 -10.16 23.40
C MET A 1 -2.92 -10.21 24.38
N ILE A 2 -2.74 -10.73 25.61
CA ILE A 2 -3.83 -10.89 26.60
C ILE A 2 -4.47 -9.55 27.00
N LYS A 3 -3.66 -8.51 27.28
CA LYS A 3 -4.18 -7.17 27.66
C LYS A 3 -5.10 -6.55 26.60
N SER A 4 -4.75 -6.65 25.32
CA SER A 4 -5.57 -6.09 24.23
C SER A 4 -6.85 -6.89 24.00
N LEU A 5 -6.81 -8.22 24.18
CA LEU A 5 -7.99 -9.09 24.11
C LEU A 5 -8.95 -8.87 25.28
N LEU A 6 -8.43 -8.63 26.49
CA LEU A 6 -9.24 -8.25 27.65
C LEU A 6 -9.91 -6.88 27.46
N ARG A 7 -9.19 -5.93 26.87
CA ARG A 7 -9.72 -4.59 26.58
C ARG A 7 -10.75 -4.59 25.46
N TYR A 8 -10.54 -5.42 24.44
CA TYR A 8 -11.40 -5.52 23.27
C TYR A 8 -11.70 -6.99 22.93
N PRO A 9 -12.64 -7.63 23.63
CA PRO A 9 -13.01 -9.02 23.31
C PRO A 9 -13.53 -9.17 21.88
N LYS A 10 -14.11 -8.10 21.30
CA LYS A 10 -14.54 -8.03 19.89
C LYS A 10 -13.41 -8.28 18.87
N LEU A 11 -12.13 -8.27 19.28
CA LEU A 11 -11.02 -8.60 18.37
C LEU A 11 -11.03 -10.07 17.91
N ILE A 12 -11.74 -10.98 18.59
CA ILE A 12 -11.88 -12.36 18.13
C ILE A 12 -12.96 -12.53 17.05
N ILE A 13 -13.85 -11.55 16.89
CA ILE A 13 -14.90 -11.60 15.88
C ILE A 13 -14.26 -11.53 14.49
N PRO A 14 -14.66 -12.38 13.53
CA PRO A 14 -14.17 -12.29 12.16
C PRO A 14 -14.36 -10.89 11.57
N SER A 15 -13.30 -10.37 10.95
CA SER A 15 -13.29 -9.08 10.26
C SER A 15 -12.87 -9.30 8.81
N GLN A 16 -13.13 -8.33 7.95
CA GLN A 16 -12.58 -8.29 6.59
C GLN A 16 -11.17 -7.69 6.63
N HIS A 17 -10.24 -8.25 5.89
CA HIS A 17 -8.85 -7.81 5.85
C HIS A 17 -8.50 -7.32 4.46
N ILE A 18 -8.03 -6.08 4.36
CA ILE A 18 -7.67 -5.40 3.12
C ILE A 18 -6.15 -5.26 3.12
N PHE A 19 -5.51 -5.81 2.10
CA PHE A 19 -4.07 -5.68 1.91
C PHE A 19 -3.77 -4.78 0.73
N LEU A 20 -3.05 -3.68 0.96
CA LEU A 20 -2.44 -2.92 -0.11
C LEU A 20 -1.10 -3.55 -0.49
N ILE A 21 -1.04 -4.20 -1.64
CA ILE A 21 0.18 -4.78 -2.21
C ILE A 21 0.74 -3.79 -3.22
N SER A 22 1.89 -3.21 -2.90
CA SER A 22 2.50 -2.18 -3.73
C SER A 22 4.02 -2.10 -3.47
N HIS A 23 4.64 -1.00 -3.83
CA HIS A 23 6.05 -0.69 -3.63
C HIS A 23 6.24 0.69 -3.00
N MET A 24 7.47 1.00 -2.59
CA MET A 24 7.80 2.35 -2.10
C MET A 24 7.46 3.42 -3.14
N ARG A 25 7.07 4.60 -2.65
CA ARG A 25 6.80 5.81 -3.45
C ARG A 25 5.64 5.68 -4.46
N ALA A 26 4.72 4.75 -4.26
CA ALA A 26 3.50 4.59 -5.06
C ALA A 26 2.25 5.25 -4.42
N ASN A 27 2.40 6.39 -3.73
CA ASN A 27 1.28 7.05 -3.01
C ASN A 27 0.58 6.16 -1.95
N THR A 28 1.25 5.11 -1.47
CA THR A 28 0.68 4.12 -0.55
C THR A 28 0.36 4.70 0.83
N THR A 29 1.17 5.66 1.30
CA THR A 29 0.88 6.41 2.54
C THR A 29 -0.36 7.27 2.39
N LEU A 30 -0.54 7.92 1.23
CA LEU A 30 -1.75 8.70 0.95
C LEU A 30 -2.98 7.80 0.98
N LEU A 31 -2.95 6.66 0.27
CA LEU A 31 -4.05 5.70 0.32
C LEU A 31 -4.34 5.22 1.74
N GLY A 32 -3.30 4.89 2.51
CA GLY A 32 -3.46 4.48 3.91
C GLY A 32 -4.18 5.52 4.76
N HIS A 33 -3.87 6.81 4.59
CA HIS A 33 -4.55 7.88 5.31
C HIS A 33 -5.99 8.09 4.84
N LEU A 34 -6.26 8.01 3.54
CA LEU A 34 -7.61 8.11 2.97
C LEU A 34 -8.50 6.98 3.51
N LEU A 35 -8.01 5.74 3.51
CA LEU A 35 -8.75 4.59 4.02
C LEU A 35 -8.91 4.65 5.54
N GLY A 36 -7.84 4.87 6.29
CA GLY A 36 -7.89 4.92 7.75
C GLY A 36 -8.69 6.09 8.32
N SER A 37 -9.02 7.09 7.50
CA SER A 37 -9.90 8.19 7.90
C SER A 37 -11.39 7.80 7.91
N SER A 38 -11.74 6.67 7.29
CA SER A 38 -13.07 6.08 7.39
C SER A 38 -13.27 5.43 8.77
N ASP A 39 -14.42 5.70 9.40
CA ASP A 39 -14.78 5.08 10.67
C ASP A 39 -15.13 3.58 10.54
N GLU A 40 -15.11 3.03 9.31
CA GLU A 40 -15.33 1.62 9.02
C GLU A 40 -14.02 0.80 8.94
N ILE A 41 -12.86 1.47 8.87
CA ILE A 41 -11.55 0.86 8.62
C ILE A 41 -10.59 1.10 9.79
N SER A 42 -10.02 0.00 10.31
CA SER A 42 -8.93 0.01 11.28
C SER A 42 -7.60 -0.18 10.55
N GLY A 43 -6.76 0.84 10.51
CA GLY A 43 -5.41 0.77 9.90
C GLY A 43 -5.16 1.85 8.87
N TYR A 44 -3.93 2.39 8.87
CA TYR A 44 -3.48 3.43 7.93
C TYR A 44 -1.97 3.37 7.62
N TYR A 45 -1.22 2.53 8.33
CA TYR A 45 0.25 2.41 8.26
C TYR A 45 0.66 0.96 7.95
N GLU A 46 1.95 0.75 7.70
CA GLU A 46 2.52 -0.57 7.42
C GLU A 46 2.91 -1.25 8.74
N MET A 47 2.44 -2.47 8.98
CA MET A 47 2.74 -3.19 10.22
C MET A 47 4.09 -3.91 10.22
N HIS A 48 4.76 -3.99 9.07
CA HIS A 48 6.03 -4.69 8.89
C HIS A 48 5.99 -6.16 9.38
N THR A 49 4.95 -6.90 9.02
CA THR A 49 4.77 -8.31 9.41
C THR A 49 4.38 -9.18 8.21
N GLY A 50 4.86 -10.43 8.21
CA GLY A 50 4.35 -11.47 7.31
C GLY A 50 3.04 -12.08 7.80
N TYR A 51 2.29 -12.66 6.87
CA TYR A 51 0.99 -13.30 7.08
C TYR A 51 1.03 -14.77 6.65
N TYR A 52 1.30 -15.64 7.62
CA TYR A 52 1.56 -17.06 7.38
C TYR A 52 0.33 -17.95 7.57
N SER A 53 -0.67 -17.47 8.31
CA SER A 53 -1.89 -18.20 8.65
C SER A 53 -2.94 -17.26 9.24
N TRP A 54 -4.16 -17.76 9.47
CA TRP A 54 -5.24 -17.00 10.10
C TRP A 54 -4.85 -16.34 11.44
N LYS A 55 -3.88 -16.92 12.18
CA LYS A 55 -3.36 -16.34 13.43
C LYS A 55 -2.68 -14.98 13.18
N SER A 56 -2.11 -14.79 11.99
CA SER A 56 -1.49 -13.52 11.57
C SER A 56 -2.53 -12.41 11.43
N LEU A 57 -3.75 -12.76 11.02
CA LEU A 57 -4.88 -11.81 10.93
C LEU A 57 -5.33 -11.36 12.33
N LEU A 58 -5.39 -12.28 13.30
CA LEU A 58 -5.64 -11.91 14.70
C LEU A 58 -4.48 -11.06 15.27
N LYS A 59 -3.23 -11.41 14.95
CA LYS A 59 -2.05 -10.64 15.33
C LYS A 59 -2.11 -9.21 14.79
N GLN A 60 -2.49 -9.01 13.53
CA GLN A 60 -2.70 -7.69 12.91
C GLN A 60 -3.65 -6.83 13.76
N LYS A 61 -4.84 -7.37 14.09
CA LYS A 61 -5.84 -6.69 14.92
C LYS A 61 -5.24 -6.29 16.28
N ILE A 62 -4.57 -7.23 16.94
CA ILE A 62 -3.96 -6.99 18.25
C ILE A 62 -2.84 -5.95 18.18
N MET A 63 -1.97 -6.00 17.16
CA MET A 63 -0.90 -5.02 16.96
C MET A 63 -1.47 -3.62 16.76
N PHE A 64 -2.47 -3.47 15.89
CA PHE A 64 -3.14 -2.18 15.68
C PHE A 64 -3.71 -1.60 16.96
N HIS A 65 -4.51 -2.36 17.70
CA HIS A 65 -5.17 -1.89 18.94
C HIS A 65 -4.22 -1.74 20.13
N SER A 66 -3.04 -2.37 20.08
CA SER A 66 -2.00 -2.13 21.08
C SER A 66 -1.28 -0.81 20.84
N ALA A 67 -1.05 -0.45 19.56
CA ALA A 67 -0.45 0.83 19.18
C ALA A 67 -1.45 1.99 19.21
N ASN A 68 -2.73 1.73 18.94
CA ASN A 68 -3.79 2.73 18.83
C ASN A 68 -4.89 2.45 19.86
N SER A 69 -4.56 2.49 21.14
CA SER A 69 -5.44 1.99 22.20
C SER A 69 -6.77 2.73 22.37
N LYS A 70 -6.96 3.88 21.72
CA LYS A 70 -8.21 4.64 21.72
C LYS A 70 -9.15 4.24 20.57
N GLU A 71 -8.61 3.59 19.54
CA GLU A 71 -9.38 3.16 18.38
C GLU A 71 -10.29 1.99 18.75
N VAL A 72 -11.47 1.95 18.14
CA VAL A 72 -12.44 0.87 18.36
C VAL A 72 -12.33 -0.17 17.25
N PRO A 73 -12.54 -1.47 17.53
CA PRO A 73 -12.53 -2.49 16.47
C PRO A 73 -13.59 -2.22 15.41
N THR A 74 -13.19 -2.17 14.14
CA THR A 74 -14.11 -1.96 13.01
C THR A 74 -14.32 -3.23 12.17
N LYS A 75 -15.14 -3.13 11.11
CA LYS A 75 -15.45 -4.23 10.18
C LYS A 75 -14.25 -4.61 9.31
N PHE A 76 -13.46 -3.62 8.89
CA PHE A 76 -12.34 -3.79 7.97
C PHE A 76 -11.01 -3.49 8.66
N TYR A 77 -10.00 -4.32 8.44
CA TYR A 77 -8.62 -4.08 8.87
C TYR A 77 -7.72 -3.91 7.67
N PHE A 78 -6.98 -2.82 7.64
CA PHE A 78 -6.09 -2.46 6.55
C PHE A 78 -4.61 -2.65 6.96
N ASP A 79 -3.80 -3.19 6.05
CA ASP A 79 -2.34 -3.14 6.14
C ASP A 79 -1.71 -2.97 4.75
N LYS A 80 -0.51 -2.41 4.72
CA LYS A 80 0.31 -2.25 3.53
C LYS A 80 1.39 -3.32 3.50
N ILE A 81 1.57 -3.95 2.35
CA ILE A 81 2.66 -4.88 2.07
C ILE A 81 3.49 -4.24 0.96
N LEU A 82 4.53 -3.48 1.32
CA LEU A 82 5.34 -2.72 0.35
C LEU A 82 6.66 -3.40 0.01
N HIS A 83 7.08 -4.33 0.85
CA HIS A 83 8.36 -5.01 0.75
C HIS A 83 8.20 -6.53 0.75
N SER A 84 9.11 -7.22 0.07
CA SER A 84 8.96 -8.65 -0.21
C SER A 84 9.24 -9.56 1.00
N GLU A 85 9.90 -9.04 2.03
CA GLU A 85 10.05 -9.71 3.33
C GLU A 85 8.73 -9.87 4.09
N HIS A 86 7.69 -9.09 3.74
CA HIS A 86 6.35 -9.19 4.33
C HIS A 86 5.52 -10.23 3.57
N TYR A 87 5.91 -11.49 3.70
CA TYR A 87 5.35 -12.61 2.96
C TYR A 87 3.84 -12.80 3.19
N LEU A 88 3.08 -13.06 2.12
CA LEU A 88 1.67 -13.49 2.15
C LEU A 88 1.58 -14.95 1.75
N ASN A 89 1.17 -15.82 2.68
CA ASN A 89 0.99 -17.25 2.40
C ASN A 89 -0.24 -17.50 1.51
N GLU A 90 -0.20 -18.55 0.68
CA GLU A 90 -1.31 -18.94 -0.20
C GLU A 90 -2.66 -19.10 0.54
N THR A 91 -2.63 -19.61 1.79
CA THR A 91 -3.83 -19.75 2.62
C THR A 91 -4.46 -18.42 2.99
N ILE A 92 -3.69 -17.33 3.03
CA ILE A 92 -4.19 -15.96 3.23
C ILE A 92 -4.66 -15.39 1.89
N LEU A 93 -3.88 -15.55 0.82
CA LEU A 93 -4.23 -15.09 -0.53
C LEU A 93 -5.59 -15.61 -1.01
N ASN A 94 -5.97 -16.80 -0.56
CA ASN A 94 -7.21 -17.45 -0.98
C ASN A 94 -8.29 -17.48 0.10
N ARG A 95 -8.07 -16.81 1.25
CA ARG A 95 -9.05 -16.77 2.33
C ARG A 95 -10.25 -15.90 1.96
N GLU A 96 -11.44 -16.28 2.40
CA GLU A 96 -12.70 -15.57 2.07
C GLU A 96 -12.74 -14.13 2.60
N ASN A 97 -12.25 -13.90 3.81
CA ASN A 97 -12.30 -12.60 4.47
C ASN A 97 -11.08 -11.72 4.18
N CYS A 98 -10.39 -11.94 3.06
CA CYS A 98 -9.23 -11.18 2.62
C CYS A 98 -9.49 -10.61 1.21
N SER A 99 -9.17 -9.33 1.01
CA SER A 99 -9.19 -8.66 -0.29
C SER A 99 -7.89 -7.89 -0.52
N PHE A 100 -7.58 -7.66 -1.78
CA PHE A 100 -6.27 -7.18 -2.21
C PHE A 100 -6.43 -5.98 -3.12
N ILE A 101 -5.84 -4.86 -2.71
CA ILE A 101 -5.68 -3.68 -3.53
C ILE A 101 -4.24 -3.70 -4.03
N PHE A 102 -4.06 -3.66 -5.34
CA PHE A 102 -2.77 -3.55 -5.97
C PHE A 102 -2.57 -2.14 -6.52
N MET A 103 -1.36 -1.62 -6.33
CA MET A 103 -0.96 -0.32 -6.85
C MET A 103 0.43 -0.39 -7.45
N LEU A 104 0.57 0.08 -8.67
CA LEU A 104 1.85 0.33 -9.31
C LEU A 104 1.93 1.78 -9.77
N ARG A 105 3.15 2.32 -9.82
CA ARG A 105 3.48 3.65 -10.36
C ARG A 105 4.56 3.49 -11.42
N SER A 106 4.65 4.40 -12.39
CA SER A 106 5.69 4.29 -13.43
C SER A 106 7.11 4.14 -12.84
N PRO A 107 7.98 3.32 -13.48
CA PRO A 107 9.29 3.01 -12.93
C PRO A 107 10.19 4.23 -12.86
N GLU A 108 10.29 5.02 -13.94
CA GLU A 108 11.14 6.22 -13.99
C GLU A 108 10.87 7.14 -12.79
N ARG A 109 9.60 7.49 -12.59
CA ARG A 109 9.20 8.41 -11.53
C ARG A 109 9.42 7.80 -10.14
N THR A 110 9.28 6.50 -10.01
CA THR A 110 9.49 5.78 -8.75
C THR A 110 10.97 5.70 -8.38
N ILE A 111 11.83 5.26 -9.30
CA ILE A 111 13.28 5.12 -9.11
C ILE A 111 13.89 6.47 -8.72
N LYS A 112 13.55 7.53 -9.46
CA LYS A 112 13.99 8.90 -9.14
C LYS A 112 13.51 9.34 -7.76
N SER A 113 12.28 9.01 -7.37
CA SER A 113 11.75 9.33 -6.04
C SER A 113 12.46 8.58 -4.91
N ILE A 114 12.83 7.31 -5.13
CA ILE A 114 13.60 6.50 -4.17
C ILE A 114 14.99 7.09 -3.99
N CYS A 115 15.70 7.36 -5.10
CA CYS A 115 17.03 7.97 -5.07
C CYS A 115 17.03 9.29 -4.28
N LYS A 116 16.10 10.20 -4.59
CA LYS A 116 15.97 11.48 -3.88
C LYS A 116 15.71 11.31 -2.38
N LEU A 117 14.86 10.34 -2.01
CA LEU A 117 14.58 10.06 -0.60
C LEU A 117 15.85 9.61 0.14
N TYR A 118 16.56 8.62 -0.40
CA TYR A 118 17.71 8.03 0.27
C TYR A 118 18.95 8.92 0.22
N ARG A 119 19.16 9.72 -0.84
CA ARG A 119 20.19 10.76 -0.85
C ARG A 119 20.03 11.75 0.32
N ASN A 120 18.78 12.03 0.73
CA ASN A 120 18.52 12.93 1.85
C ASN A 120 18.58 12.23 3.22
N LEU A 121 18.10 10.98 3.32
CA LEU A 121 18.02 10.27 4.60
C LEU A 121 19.31 9.55 4.97
N GLU A 122 19.93 8.88 4.00
CA GLU A 122 21.10 8.03 4.20
C GLU A 122 21.90 7.95 2.88
N PRO A 123 22.76 8.94 2.58
CA PRO A 123 23.42 9.06 1.28
C PRO A 123 24.29 7.85 0.87
N LYS A 124 24.70 7.04 1.84
CA LYS A 124 25.52 5.84 1.64
C LYS A 124 24.69 4.58 1.37
N HIS A 125 23.37 4.65 1.51
CA HIS A 125 22.49 3.51 1.27
C HIS A 125 22.42 3.19 -0.23
N GLU A 126 22.31 1.91 -0.61
CA GLU A 126 22.27 1.49 -2.02
C GLU A 126 21.14 2.17 -2.81
N PHE A 127 19.97 2.39 -2.17
CA PHE A 127 18.83 3.09 -2.75
C PHE A 127 19.06 4.59 -3.02
N ALA A 128 20.16 5.18 -2.55
CA ALA A 128 20.56 6.53 -2.95
C ALA A 128 21.13 6.57 -4.39
N GLN A 129 21.49 5.40 -4.93
CA GLN A 129 22.02 5.20 -6.28
C GLN A 129 20.94 4.65 -7.20
N VAL A 130 21.03 5.01 -8.49
CA VAL A 130 20.07 4.59 -9.52
C VAL A 130 20.00 3.08 -9.61
N GLU A 131 21.15 2.40 -9.71
CA GLU A 131 21.22 0.94 -9.81
C GLU A 131 20.52 0.23 -8.63
N GLY A 132 20.81 0.64 -7.39
CA GLY A 132 20.19 0.05 -6.21
C GLY A 132 18.68 0.29 -6.14
N ALA A 133 18.22 1.51 -6.47
CA ALA A 133 16.80 1.83 -6.53
C ALA A 133 16.05 1.05 -7.64
N THR A 134 16.69 0.90 -8.81
CA THR A 134 16.18 0.09 -9.91
C THR A 134 16.08 -1.37 -9.50
N ASN A 135 17.13 -1.96 -8.93
CA ASN A 135 17.15 -3.35 -8.49
C ASN A 135 16.03 -3.64 -7.47
N TYR A 136 15.84 -2.75 -6.49
CA TYR A 136 14.71 -2.82 -5.57
C TYR A 136 13.37 -2.83 -6.31
N TYR A 137 13.16 -1.86 -7.20
CA TYR A 137 11.89 -1.69 -7.90
C TYR A 137 11.58 -2.92 -8.77
N THR A 138 12.53 -3.36 -9.58
CA THR A 138 12.41 -4.53 -10.46
C THR A 138 12.06 -5.78 -9.69
N LYS A 139 12.80 -6.05 -8.60
CA LYS A 139 12.54 -7.19 -7.73
C LYS A 139 11.14 -7.11 -7.16
N ARG A 140 10.75 -5.93 -6.65
CA ARG A 140 9.44 -5.76 -6.00
C ARG A 140 8.29 -5.93 -6.97
N VAL A 141 8.35 -5.34 -8.16
CA VAL A 141 7.32 -5.49 -9.19
C VAL A 141 7.20 -6.95 -9.65
N SER A 142 8.33 -7.64 -9.81
CA SER A 142 8.33 -9.08 -10.12
C SER A 142 7.67 -9.90 -9.01
N ASP A 143 7.96 -9.59 -7.74
CA ASP A 143 7.33 -10.26 -6.59
C ASP A 143 5.81 -10.00 -6.54
N ILE A 144 5.35 -8.80 -6.93
CA ILE A 144 3.92 -8.49 -7.08
C ILE A 144 3.28 -9.37 -8.17
N GLY A 145 3.95 -9.52 -9.31
CA GLY A 145 3.53 -10.44 -10.38
C GLY A 145 3.41 -11.89 -9.90
N ASN A 146 4.32 -12.35 -9.04
CA ASN A 146 4.22 -13.67 -8.44
C ASN A 146 3.04 -13.79 -7.46
N ILE A 147 2.78 -12.76 -6.65
CA ILE A 147 1.67 -12.77 -5.69
C ILE A 147 0.33 -12.87 -6.40
N ILE A 148 0.10 -12.06 -7.45
CA ILE A 148 -1.19 -12.07 -8.16
C ILE A 148 -1.45 -13.41 -8.86
N CYS A 149 -0.42 -14.11 -9.30
CA CYS A 149 -0.55 -15.46 -9.86
C CYS A 149 -1.15 -16.47 -8.86
N ASN A 150 -0.94 -16.27 -7.56
CA ASN A 150 -1.37 -17.17 -6.48
C ASN A 150 -2.77 -16.87 -5.91
N ILE A 151 -3.43 -15.80 -6.36
CA ILE A 151 -4.81 -15.48 -5.99
C ILE A 151 -5.76 -16.16 -6.99
N LYS A 152 -6.62 -17.05 -6.48
CA LYS A 152 -7.57 -17.85 -7.29
C LYS A 152 -8.87 -17.10 -7.58
N ASP A 153 -9.37 -16.36 -6.60
CA ASP A 153 -10.62 -15.60 -6.72
C ASP A 153 -10.33 -14.16 -7.13
N THR A 154 -10.51 -13.88 -8.41
CA THR A 154 -10.26 -12.57 -9.03
C THR A 154 -11.18 -11.46 -8.52
N ASN A 155 -12.35 -11.80 -7.94
CA ASN A 155 -13.26 -10.80 -7.36
C ASN A 155 -12.65 -10.08 -6.15
N LYS A 156 -11.64 -10.69 -5.52
CA LYS A 156 -10.88 -10.11 -4.40
C LYS A 156 -9.79 -9.15 -4.84
N ILE A 157 -9.53 -9.04 -6.14
CA ILE A 157 -8.45 -8.23 -6.70
C ILE A 157 -9.03 -6.92 -7.21
N THR A 158 -8.49 -5.82 -6.68
CA THR A 158 -8.72 -4.45 -7.17
C THR A 158 -7.38 -3.87 -7.60
N TYR A 159 -7.30 -3.31 -8.81
CA TYR A 159 -6.09 -2.65 -9.30
C TYR A 159 -6.34 -1.15 -9.53
N ILE A 160 -5.36 -0.32 -9.20
CA ILE A 160 -5.36 1.11 -9.47
C ILE A 160 -3.93 1.59 -9.79
N ASP A 161 -3.77 2.34 -10.88
CA ASP A 161 -2.53 3.08 -11.12
C ASP A 161 -2.36 4.12 -10.02
N ALA A 162 -1.19 4.15 -9.39
CA ALA A 162 -0.93 4.96 -8.20
C ALA A 162 -1.14 6.46 -8.45
N GLU A 163 -0.94 6.89 -9.69
CA GLU A 163 -1.16 8.25 -10.17
C GLU A 163 -2.64 8.64 -10.16
N CYS A 164 -3.58 7.70 -10.31
CA CYS A 164 -5.02 7.98 -10.26
C CYS A 164 -5.44 8.60 -8.93
N LEU A 165 -4.83 8.23 -7.81
CA LEU A 165 -5.15 8.82 -6.50
C LEU A 165 -5.00 10.34 -6.47
N VAL A 166 -4.09 10.88 -7.29
CA VAL A 166 -3.77 12.31 -7.36
C VAL A 166 -4.41 12.97 -8.60
N ASN A 167 -4.45 12.26 -9.73
CA ASN A 167 -4.93 12.82 -11.00
C ASN A 167 -6.43 12.65 -11.20
N LYS A 168 -7.01 11.58 -10.65
CA LYS A 168 -8.41 11.16 -10.72
C LYS A 168 -8.95 10.92 -9.31
N THR A 169 -8.69 11.84 -8.37
CA THR A 169 -8.95 11.65 -6.94
C THR A 169 -10.39 11.24 -6.65
N ASN A 170 -11.38 12.01 -7.12
CA ASN A 170 -12.79 11.73 -6.82
C ASN A 170 -13.22 10.36 -7.37
N GLU A 171 -12.83 10.03 -8.60
CA GLU A 171 -13.08 8.73 -9.23
C GLU A 171 -12.41 7.60 -8.44
N SER A 172 -11.18 7.81 -7.97
CA SER A 172 -10.44 6.83 -7.17
C SER A 172 -11.11 6.56 -5.84
N LEU A 173 -11.59 7.60 -5.15
CA LEU A 173 -12.27 7.47 -3.87
C LEU A 173 -13.62 6.77 -4.02
N GLU A 174 -14.40 7.12 -5.05
CA GLU A 174 -15.65 6.44 -5.36
C GLU A 174 -15.43 4.98 -5.73
N PHE A 175 -14.46 4.72 -6.61
CA PHE A 175 -14.04 3.39 -7.00
C PHE A 175 -13.69 2.53 -5.77
N LEU A 176 -12.79 3.00 -4.92
CA LEU A 176 -12.37 2.27 -3.72
C LEU A 176 -13.50 2.10 -2.71
N THR A 177 -14.36 3.11 -2.53
CA THR A 177 -15.57 3.01 -1.67
C THR A 177 -16.43 1.83 -2.12
N ASN A 178 -16.73 1.76 -3.42
CA ASN A 178 -17.58 0.73 -4.00
C ASN A 178 -16.92 -0.65 -3.97
N ARG A 179 -15.62 -0.73 -4.28
CA ARG A 179 -14.88 -2.00 -4.31
C ARG A 179 -14.67 -2.61 -2.94
N ILE A 180 -14.46 -1.80 -1.90
CA ILE A 180 -14.34 -2.26 -0.52
C ILE A 180 -15.73 -2.57 0.07
N GLY A 181 -16.78 -1.94 -0.45
CA GLY A 181 -18.14 -2.06 0.08
C GLY A 181 -18.34 -1.27 1.37
N LEU A 182 -17.76 -0.05 1.40
CA LEU A 182 -17.97 0.91 2.49
C LEU A 182 -19.38 1.52 2.40
N LYS A 183 -19.99 1.78 3.55
CA LYS A 183 -21.28 2.48 3.60
C LYS A 183 -21.11 3.99 3.43
N SER A 184 -20.02 4.51 3.96
CA SER A 184 -19.64 5.92 3.89
C SER A 184 -18.65 6.15 2.74
N LYS A 185 -18.86 7.22 1.97
CA LYS A 185 -17.91 7.61 0.91
C LYS A 185 -16.58 8.03 1.52
N LEU A 186 -15.48 7.53 0.95
CA LEU A 186 -14.15 8.05 1.25
C LEU A 186 -14.07 9.53 0.85
N LYS A 187 -13.33 10.31 1.63
CA LYS A 187 -13.14 11.76 1.43
C LYS A 187 -11.71 12.04 1.01
N SER A 188 -11.51 13.12 0.26
CA SER A 188 -10.18 13.62 -0.12
C SER A 188 -9.43 14.28 1.05
N GLU A 189 -10.17 14.68 2.08
CA GLU A 189 -9.67 15.11 3.38
C GLU A 189 -9.38 13.89 4.24
N TYR A 190 -8.23 13.86 4.90
CA TYR A 190 -7.83 12.78 5.78
C TYR A 190 -7.33 13.28 7.13
N LYS A 191 -7.54 12.46 8.16
CA LYS A 191 -7.09 12.73 9.53
C LYS A 191 -5.56 12.67 9.58
N LYS A 192 -4.95 13.52 10.42
CA LYS A 192 -3.57 13.31 10.87
C LYS A 192 -3.60 12.27 11.99
N PHE A 193 -2.84 11.20 11.83
CA PHE A 193 -2.77 10.15 12.83
C PHE A 193 -1.53 10.31 13.72
N GLU A 194 -1.54 9.67 14.90
CA GLU A 194 -0.45 9.76 15.87
C GLU A 194 0.91 9.27 15.34
N LEU A 195 0.92 8.46 14.27
CA LEU A 195 2.13 7.93 13.63
C LEU A 195 2.46 8.60 12.29
N THR A 196 1.69 9.61 11.86
CA THR A 196 1.98 10.39 10.64
C THR A 196 3.37 11.03 10.74
N GLY A 197 4.18 10.90 9.68
CA GLY A 197 5.54 11.45 9.61
C GLY A 197 6.62 10.68 10.39
N LYS A 198 6.28 9.65 11.17
CA LYS A 198 7.26 8.86 11.93
C LYS A 198 7.97 7.84 11.04
N LYS A 199 9.29 7.70 11.26
CA LYS A 199 10.13 6.68 10.59
C LYS A 199 9.51 5.29 10.78
N ASN A 200 9.47 4.48 9.72
CA ASN A 200 8.90 3.12 9.67
C ASN A 200 7.35 3.02 9.75
N TYR A 201 6.60 4.11 9.56
CA TYR A 201 5.13 4.05 9.50
C TYR A 201 4.54 4.55 8.16
N GLY A 202 5.37 5.10 7.28
CA GLY A 202 4.96 5.57 5.96
C GLY A 202 5.89 6.65 5.40
N ASP A 203 5.30 7.58 4.64
CA ASP A 203 6.01 8.72 4.07
C ASP A 203 6.29 9.74 5.17
N SER A 204 7.56 10.13 5.30
CA SER A 204 8.00 11.19 6.22
C SER A 204 8.03 12.57 5.57
N SER A 205 7.58 12.69 4.32
CA SER A 205 7.48 13.99 3.65
C SER A 205 6.40 14.85 4.28
N SER A 206 6.61 16.17 4.30
CA SER A 206 5.64 17.16 4.80
C SER A 206 4.31 17.18 4.03
N LYS A 207 4.20 16.44 2.92
CA LYS A 207 2.98 16.36 2.09
C LYS A 207 1.83 15.68 2.80
N ILE A 208 2.12 14.67 3.62
CA ILE A 208 1.08 13.99 4.39
C ILE A 208 0.59 14.86 5.56
N ASP A 209 1.36 15.88 5.94
CA ASP A 209 0.96 16.82 7.00
C ASP A 209 -0.03 17.88 6.51
N ILE A 210 -0.41 17.89 5.23
CA ILE A 210 -1.35 18.88 4.70
C ILE A 210 -2.82 18.46 4.97
N GLY A 211 -3.08 17.16 5.19
CA GLY A 211 -4.42 16.65 5.53
C GLY A 211 -5.41 16.57 4.36
N HIS A 212 -4.95 16.81 3.12
CA HIS A 212 -5.72 16.62 1.89
C HIS A 212 -4.84 16.17 0.73
N VAL A 213 -5.45 15.70 -0.36
CA VAL A 213 -4.73 15.29 -1.57
C VAL A 213 -4.16 16.53 -2.28
N SER A 214 -2.84 16.62 -2.36
CA SER A 214 -2.15 17.72 -3.05
C SER A 214 -1.39 17.22 -4.29
N LYS A 215 -1.61 17.86 -5.44
CA LYS A 215 -0.71 17.73 -6.60
C LYS A 215 0.60 18.43 -6.27
N SER A 216 1.71 17.73 -6.43
CA SER A 216 3.04 18.31 -6.28
C SER A 216 3.99 17.71 -7.30
N ASP A 217 4.50 18.58 -8.17
CA ASP A 217 5.54 18.23 -9.12
C ASP A 217 6.88 18.34 -8.41
N ASN A 218 7.31 17.21 -7.86
CA ASN A 218 8.72 17.06 -7.54
C ASN A 218 9.48 16.99 -8.87
N SER A 219 10.30 18.00 -9.14
CA SER A 219 11.37 17.87 -10.13
C SER A 219 12.39 16.84 -9.62
N TYR A 220 12.85 16.02 -10.57
CA TYR A 220 13.89 15.00 -10.41
C TYR A 220 14.91 15.13 -11.55
N ASP A 221 15.08 16.34 -12.08
CA ASP A 221 15.86 16.59 -13.29
C ASP A 221 17.37 16.35 -13.05
N ASP A 222 17.77 16.29 -11.79
CA ASP A 222 19.13 15.99 -11.32
C ASP A 222 19.47 14.48 -11.27
N ILE A 223 18.51 13.61 -11.59
CA ILE A 223 18.68 12.15 -11.58
C ILE A 223 18.51 11.64 -12.99
N GLU A 224 19.63 11.36 -13.66
CA GLU A 224 19.65 10.70 -14.97
C GLU A 224 19.49 9.18 -14.80
N LEU A 225 18.70 8.58 -15.69
CA LEU A 225 18.55 7.13 -15.77
C LEU A 225 19.13 6.68 -17.11
N GLU A 226 20.00 5.67 -17.07
CA GLU A 226 20.53 5.05 -18.28
C GLU A 226 19.40 4.39 -19.08
N SER A 227 19.41 4.58 -20.40
CA SER A 227 18.31 4.16 -21.29
C SER A 227 18.05 2.66 -21.28
N ASP A 228 19.09 1.86 -21.17
CA ASP A 228 18.98 0.40 -21.22
C ASP A 228 18.41 -0.14 -19.91
N LEU A 229 18.88 0.40 -18.77
CA LEU A 229 18.39 0.06 -17.45
C LEU A 229 16.89 0.37 -17.30
N ILE A 230 16.43 1.53 -17.78
CA ILE A 230 15.02 1.89 -17.67
C ILE A 230 14.13 1.03 -18.56
N LYS A 231 14.61 0.62 -19.74
CA LYS A 231 13.85 -0.20 -20.67
C LYS A 231 13.51 -1.57 -20.10
N ASP A 232 14.50 -2.26 -19.53
CA ASP A 232 14.29 -3.60 -18.94
C ASP A 232 13.28 -3.56 -17.78
N VAL A 233 13.31 -2.49 -16.99
CA VAL A 233 12.36 -2.29 -15.89
C VAL A 233 10.96 -1.95 -16.39
N GLU A 234 10.87 -1.14 -17.44
CA GLU A 234 9.60 -0.80 -18.08
C GLU A 234 8.91 -2.07 -18.62
N ASP A 235 9.66 -2.96 -19.28
CA ASP A 235 9.11 -4.23 -19.80
C ASP A 235 8.52 -5.10 -18.68
N ILE A 236 9.20 -5.17 -17.52
CA ILE A 236 8.70 -5.90 -16.34
C ILE A 236 7.46 -5.21 -15.76
N TYR A 237 7.48 -3.88 -15.65
CA TYR A 237 6.35 -3.09 -15.18
C TYR A 237 5.12 -3.27 -16.06
N VAL A 238 5.24 -3.11 -17.37
CA VAL A 238 4.16 -3.27 -18.35
C VAL A 238 3.58 -4.68 -18.24
N ARG A 239 4.42 -5.71 -18.27
CA ARG A 239 3.96 -7.10 -18.15
C ARG A 239 3.17 -7.37 -16.87
N VAL A 240 3.65 -6.90 -15.72
CA VAL A 240 2.97 -7.13 -14.43
C VAL A 240 1.70 -6.28 -14.33
N ARG A 241 1.73 -5.04 -14.84
CA ARG A 241 0.57 -4.15 -14.91
C ARG A 241 -0.54 -4.73 -15.78
N ASP A 242 -0.21 -5.28 -16.94
CA ASP A 242 -1.20 -5.89 -17.82
C ASP A 242 -1.83 -7.14 -17.18
N GLU A 243 -1.02 -7.94 -16.49
CA GLU A 243 -1.52 -9.09 -15.73
C GLU A 243 -2.45 -8.66 -14.58
N LEU A 244 -2.11 -7.56 -13.88
CA LEU A 244 -2.95 -6.95 -12.86
C LEU A 244 -4.30 -6.50 -13.41
N ILE A 245 -4.28 -5.80 -14.54
CA ILE A 245 -5.50 -5.36 -15.21
C ILE A 245 -6.35 -6.57 -15.59
N ARG A 246 -5.75 -7.56 -16.25
CA ARG A 246 -6.42 -8.77 -16.74
C ARG A 246 -7.04 -9.61 -15.62
N LYS A 247 -6.36 -9.75 -14.47
CA LYS A 247 -6.85 -10.54 -13.34
C LYS A 247 -7.76 -9.77 -12.40
N SER A 248 -7.67 -8.44 -12.36
CA SER A 248 -8.58 -7.64 -11.55
C SER A 248 -10.00 -7.73 -12.10
N GLN A 249 -11.00 -7.85 -11.23
CA GLN A 249 -12.39 -7.73 -11.66
C GLN A 249 -12.67 -6.30 -12.16
N PHE A 250 -12.02 -5.31 -11.54
CA PHE A 250 -12.09 -3.92 -11.94
C PHE A 250 -10.73 -3.24 -11.73
N SER A 251 -10.40 -2.35 -12.67
CA SER A 251 -9.18 -1.54 -12.68
C SER A 251 -9.51 -0.07 -12.86
N LEU A 252 -8.75 0.80 -12.18
CA LEU A 252 -8.74 2.24 -12.47
C LEU A 252 -7.34 2.64 -12.96
N ILE A 253 -7.24 2.92 -14.25
CA ILE A 253 -5.98 3.21 -14.94
C ILE A 253 -5.90 4.66 -15.40
N ILE A 254 -4.68 5.16 -15.64
CA ILE A 254 -4.47 6.49 -16.24
C ILE A 254 -4.96 6.53 -17.68
#